data_AF-A0A964FKA8-F1
#
_entry.id   AF-A0A964FKA8-F1
#
_cell.length_a   1.000
_cell.length_b   1.000
_cell.length_c   1.000
_cell.angle_alpha   90.00
_cell.angle_beta   90.00
_cell.angle_gamma   90.00
#
_symmetry.space_group_name_H-M   'P 1'
#
loop_
_entity.id
_entity.type
_entity.pdbx_description
1 polymer ?
#
loop_
_entity_poly.entity_id
_entity_poly.type
_entity_poly.pdbx_seq_one_letter_code
_entity_poly.pdbx_strand_id
1 'polypeptide(L)'
;MQKTKLNYLFTLVQQETKCFKIKYPQGDGRAFWQPLKQLFAETKLHANNWKQLDPNLVAKLMQLEEKDELGNTIEVNHFLRQQVRIPTEEKPDLRRIMQLALNSGQYLALKDGSLPIFPDFDYSNSGLASLETYLFERDIVRISSQIGDRLTKDVKAYLQQSKE
;
A
#
# COMPACT_ATOMS: atom_id res chain seq x y z
N MET A 1 9.85 -17.30 -6.55
CA MET A 1 8.51 -17.07 -7.14
C MET A 1 8.67 -16.21 -8.39
N GLN A 2 8.03 -16.57 -9.52
CA GLN A 2 8.10 -15.78 -10.74
C GLN A 2 7.42 -14.42 -10.50
N LYS A 3 8.09 -13.30 -10.79
CA LYS A 3 7.49 -11.97 -10.59
C LYS A 3 6.31 -11.81 -11.55
N THR A 4 5.10 -11.88 -10.99
CA THR A 4 3.85 -11.66 -11.71
C THR A 4 3.65 -10.17 -12.02
N LYS A 5 2.77 -9.81 -12.96
CA LYS A 5 2.43 -8.40 -13.24
C LYS A 5 1.83 -7.70 -12.02
N LEU A 6 1.04 -8.41 -11.22
CA LEU A 6 0.50 -7.86 -9.97
C LEU A 6 1.62 -7.55 -8.98
N ASN A 7 2.58 -8.46 -8.80
CA ASN A 7 3.76 -8.23 -7.97
C ASN A 7 4.61 -7.05 -8.48
N TYR A 8 4.78 -6.96 -9.79
CA TYR A 8 5.47 -5.83 -10.42
C TYR A 8 4.78 -4.51 -10.10
N LEU A 9 3.46 -4.40 -10.31
CA LEU A 9 2.71 -3.18 -10.03
C LEU A 9 2.70 -2.83 -8.55
N PHE A 10 2.51 -3.81 -7.67
CA PHE A 10 2.55 -3.60 -6.22
C PHE A 10 3.92 -3.04 -5.79
N THR A 11 5.00 -3.68 -6.24
CA THR A 11 6.37 -3.23 -5.94
C THR A 11 6.65 -1.84 -6.51
N LEU A 12 6.21 -1.58 -7.74
CA LEU A 12 6.40 -0.30 -8.40
C LEU A 12 5.68 0.83 -7.66
N VAL A 13 4.39 0.66 -7.33
CA VAL A 13 3.62 1.65 -6.57
C VAL A 13 4.27 1.90 -5.21
N GLN A 14 4.66 0.84 -4.49
CA GLN A 14 5.33 0.96 -3.19
C GLN A 14 6.64 1.76 -3.29
N GLN A 15 7.52 1.39 -4.21
CA GLN A 15 8.83 2.04 -4.39
C GLN A 15 8.69 3.51 -4.78
N GLU A 16 7.82 3.80 -5.75
CA GLU A 16 7.66 5.16 -6.27
C GLU A 16 6.98 6.06 -5.24
N THR A 17 6.03 5.53 -4.47
CA THR A 17 5.44 6.27 -3.35
C THR A 17 6.46 6.54 -2.24
N LYS A 18 7.34 5.57 -1.94
CA LYS A 18 8.46 5.79 -1.00
C LYS A 18 9.34 6.95 -1.48
N CYS A 19 9.78 6.90 -2.74
CA CYS A 19 10.60 7.96 -3.32
C CYS A 19 9.90 9.33 -3.32
N PHE A 20 8.62 9.38 -3.68
CA PHE A 20 7.81 10.59 -3.63
C PHE A 20 7.80 11.21 -2.23
N LYS A 21 7.52 10.41 -1.19
CA LYS A 21 7.44 10.92 0.19
C LYS A 21 8.80 11.35 0.75
N ILE A 22 9.89 10.71 0.33
CA ILE A 22 11.26 11.17 0.65
C ILE A 22 11.56 12.52 -0.04
N LYS A 23 11.25 12.65 -1.33
CA LYS A 23 11.51 13.87 -2.11
C LYS A 23 10.62 15.03 -1.66
N TYR A 24 9.38 14.74 -1.29
CA TYR A 24 8.37 15.70 -0.89
C TYR A 24 7.71 15.27 0.45
N PRO A 25 8.37 15.52 1.60
CA PRO A 25 7.83 15.13 2.91
C PRO A 25 6.45 15.74 3.22
N GLN A 26 6.19 16.95 2.71
CA GLN A 26 4.89 17.63 2.82
C GLN A 26 4.04 17.49 1.54
N GLY A 27 4.42 16.60 0.63
CA GLY A 27 3.71 16.36 -0.62
C GLY A 27 2.31 15.81 -0.38
N ASP A 28 1.35 16.29 -1.16
CA ASP A 28 -0.03 15.82 -1.09
C ASP A 28 -0.14 14.39 -1.65
N GLY A 29 -0.08 13.42 -0.74
CA GLY A 29 -0.24 12.00 -1.08
C GLY A 29 -1.60 11.67 -1.69
N ARG A 30 -2.66 12.46 -1.42
CA ARG A 30 -3.96 12.30 -2.06
C ARG A 30 -3.88 12.72 -3.53
N ALA A 31 -3.26 13.87 -3.81
CA ALA A 31 -3.05 14.34 -5.18
C ALA A 31 -2.21 13.35 -6.00
N PHE A 32 -1.16 12.78 -5.40
CA PHE A 32 -0.37 11.70 -5.99
C PHE A 32 -1.19 10.42 -6.27
N TRP A 33 -2.11 10.08 -5.37
CA TRP A 33 -2.91 8.85 -5.49
C TRP A 33 -4.06 8.93 -6.50
N GLN A 34 -4.73 10.09 -6.65
CA GLN A 34 -5.97 10.15 -7.45
C GLN A 34 -5.82 9.63 -8.89
N PRO A 35 -4.78 9.99 -9.65
CA PRO A 35 -4.65 9.51 -11.03
C PRO A 35 -4.47 7.99 -11.11
N LEU A 36 -3.65 7.42 -10.23
CA LEU A 36 -3.48 5.96 -10.12
C LEU A 36 -4.78 5.26 -9.75
N LYS A 37 -5.51 5.82 -8.78
CA LYS A 37 -6.81 5.31 -8.34
C LYS A 37 -7.78 5.20 -9.52
N GLN A 38 -7.78 6.18 -10.42
CA GLN A 38 -8.62 6.18 -11.62
C GLN A 38 -8.23 5.04 -12.57
N LEU A 39 -6.93 4.88 -12.86
CA LEU A 39 -6.43 3.80 -13.72
C LEU A 39 -6.82 2.41 -13.17
N PHE A 40 -6.78 2.21 -11.86
CA PHE A 40 -7.17 0.94 -11.24
C PHE A 40 -8.68 0.73 -11.18
N ALA A 41 -9.47 1.81 -11.04
CA ALA A 41 -10.93 1.76 -10.96
C ALA A 41 -11.59 1.32 -12.28
N GLU A 42 -10.93 1.53 -13.41
CA GLU A 42 -11.38 1.05 -14.72
C GLU A 42 -11.34 -0.48 -14.82
N THR A 43 -10.64 -1.15 -13.90
CA THR A 43 -10.57 -2.60 -13.85
C THR A 43 -11.68 -3.18 -12.97
N LYS A 44 -12.26 -4.31 -13.38
CA LYS A 44 -13.15 -5.13 -12.52
C LYS A 44 -12.38 -6.20 -11.74
N LEU A 45 -11.06 -6.04 -11.63
CA LEU A 45 -10.17 -7.06 -11.06
C LEU A 45 -10.25 -7.05 -9.54
N HIS A 46 -10.41 -8.24 -8.97
CA HIS A 46 -10.53 -8.45 -7.54
C HIS A 46 -10.01 -9.85 -7.16
N ALA A 47 -9.52 -9.99 -5.93
CA ALA A 47 -9.29 -11.28 -5.30
C ALA A 47 -10.62 -11.84 -4.78
N ASN A 48 -10.64 -13.14 -4.44
CA ASN A 48 -11.84 -13.73 -3.84
C ASN A 48 -12.01 -13.23 -2.39
N ASN A 49 -10.93 -13.27 -1.60
CA ASN A 49 -10.90 -12.83 -0.21
C ASN A 49 -9.50 -12.31 0.14
N TRP A 50 -9.43 -11.46 1.16
CA TRP A 50 -8.17 -11.20 1.85
C TRP A 50 -7.71 -12.44 2.61
N LYS A 51 -6.40 -12.60 2.78
CA LYS A 51 -5.86 -13.50 3.80
C LYS A 51 -6.17 -12.94 5.18
N GLN A 52 -6.44 -13.82 6.13
CA GLN A 52 -6.57 -13.44 7.52
C GLN A 52 -5.21 -12.98 8.05
N LEU A 53 -5.16 -11.75 8.55
CA LEU A 53 -4.00 -11.20 9.25
C LEU A 53 -3.97 -11.70 10.70
N ASP A 54 -2.79 -11.65 11.34
CA ASP A 54 -2.67 -11.95 12.77
C ASP A 54 -3.59 -11.03 13.59
N PRO A 55 -4.59 -11.58 14.32
CA PRO A 55 -5.52 -10.78 15.11
C PRO A 55 -4.83 -9.88 16.15
N ASN A 56 -3.71 -10.32 16.73
CA ASN A 56 -2.96 -9.53 17.71
C ASN A 56 -2.32 -8.31 17.06
N LEU A 57 -1.75 -8.50 15.86
CA LEU A 57 -1.20 -7.41 15.05
C LEU A 57 -2.29 -6.41 14.66
N VAL A 58 -3.43 -6.92 14.17
CA VAL A 58 -4.58 -6.08 13.80
C VAL A 58 -5.07 -5.26 14.99
N ALA A 59 -5.28 -5.90 16.15
CA ALA A 59 -5.71 -5.21 17.36
C ALA A 59 -4.73 -4.12 17.79
N LYS A 60 -3.43 -4.42 17.80
CA LYS A 60 -2.37 -3.48 18.17
C LYS A 60 -2.34 -2.25 17.24
N LEU A 61 -2.41 -2.47 15.92
CA LEU A 61 -2.35 -1.39 14.95
C LEU A 61 -3.65 -0.58 14.85
N MET A 62 -4.81 -1.19 15.12
CA MET A 62 -6.09 -0.49 15.14
C MET A 62 -6.28 0.43 16.35
N GLN A 63 -5.51 0.23 17.42
CA GLN A 63 -5.49 1.10 18.61
C GLN A 63 -4.63 2.35 18.43
N LEU A 64 -3.88 2.47 17.34
CA LEU A 64 -3.06 3.65 17.08
C LEU A 64 -3.93 4.89 16.88
N GLU A 65 -3.59 5.97 17.59
CA GLU A 65 -4.18 7.28 17.39
C GLU A 65 -3.79 7.82 16.01
N GLU A 66 -4.77 8.15 15.18
CA GLU A 66 -4.51 8.75 13.86
C GLU A 66 -4.34 10.26 13.92
N LYS A 67 -4.68 10.90 15.05
CA LYS A 67 -4.70 12.34 15.25
C LYS A 67 -3.92 12.73 16.51
N ASP A 68 -3.17 13.83 16.44
CA ASP A 68 -2.56 14.45 17.62
C ASP A 68 -3.59 15.28 18.41
N GLU A 69 -3.16 15.86 19.53
CA GLU A 69 -3.99 16.71 20.41
C GLU A 69 -4.55 17.96 19.69
N LEU A 70 -3.95 18.36 18.57
CA LEU A 70 -4.34 19.52 17.77
C LEU A 70 -5.24 19.11 16.57
N GLY A 71 -5.53 17.83 16.40
CA GLY A 71 -6.32 17.29 15.29
C GLY A 71 -5.56 17.06 13.98
N ASN A 72 -4.23 17.22 13.98
CA ASN A 72 -3.40 16.91 12.81
C ASN A 72 -3.22 15.41 12.67
N THR A 73 -3.07 14.93 11.44
CA THR A 73 -2.87 13.48 11.20
C THR A 73 -1.47 13.05 11.61
N ILE A 74 -1.38 12.02 12.47
CA ILE A 74 -0.14 11.29 12.73
C ILE A 74 0.06 10.32 11.56
N GLU A 75 0.72 10.80 10.51
CA GLU A 75 0.82 10.10 9.22
C GLU A 75 1.34 8.66 9.34
N VAL A 76 2.32 8.45 10.21
CA VAL A 76 2.92 7.12 10.39
C VAL A 76 1.92 6.09 10.93
N ASN A 77 1.08 6.52 11.87
CA ASN A 77 0.00 5.70 12.43
C ASN A 77 -1.11 5.49 11.41
N HIS A 78 -1.47 6.55 10.67
CA HIS A 78 -2.44 6.48 9.60
C HIS A 78 -2.07 5.41 8.56
N PHE A 79 -0.83 5.42 8.05
CA PHE A 79 -0.41 4.46 7.03
C PHE A 79 -0.33 3.02 7.54
N LEU A 80 0.06 2.80 8.81
CA LEU A 80 0.04 1.46 9.39
C LEU A 80 -1.36 0.93 9.62
N ARG A 81 -2.20 1.74 10.27
CA ARG A 81 -3.58 1.35 10.57
C ARG A 81 -4.33 1.02 9.28
N GLN A 82 -4.11 1.80 8.23
CA GLN A 82 -4.70 1.52 6.92
C GLN A 82 -4.29 0.17 6.31
N GLN A 83 -3.08 -0.33 6.59
CA GLN A 83 -2.61 -1.62 6.08
C GLN A 83 -3.36 -2.81 6.70
N VAL A 84 -3.89 -2.67 7.93
CA VAL A 84 -4.72 -3.70 8.58
C VAL A 84 -6.22 -3.43 8.45
N ARG A 85 -6.63 -2.16 8.34
CA ARG A 85 -8.03 -1.77 8.20
C ARG A 85 -8.60 -2.20 6.86
N ILE A 86 -7.88 -1.95 5.76
CA ILE A 86 -8.35 -2.27 4.41
C ILE A 86 -8.65 -3.78 4.26
N PRO A 87 -7.76 -4.71 4.66
CA PRO A 87 -8.06 -6.13 4.55
C PRO A 87 -9.16 -6.63 5.49
N THR A 88 -9.44 -5.89 6.56
CA THR A 88 -10.45 -6.26 7.57
C THR A 88 -11.85 -5.75 7.21
N GLU A 89 -11.94 -4.55 6.63
CA GLU A 89 -13.21 -3.83 6.46
C GLU A 89 -13.64 -3.66 5.00
N GLU A 90 -12.75 -3.90 4.04
CA GLU A 90 -13.00 -3.62 2.63
C GLU A 90 -12.88 -4.86 1.74
N LYS A 91 -13.40 -4.79 0.50
CA LYS A 91 -13.26 -5.87 -0.49
C LYS A 91 -11.90 -5.80 -1.20
N PRO A 92 -11.31 -6.95 -1.59
CA PRO A 92 -10.00 -7.01 -2.25
C PRO A 92 -10.06 -6.67 -3.75
N ASP A 93 -10.47 -5.45 -4.08
CA ASP A 93 -10.35 -4.91 -5.44
C ASP A 93 -8.91 -4.46 -5.74
N LEU A 94 -8.55 -4.37 -7.03
CA LEU A 94 -7.19 -3.97 -7.45
C LEU A 94 -6.77 -2.61 -6.86
N ARG A 95 -7.71 -1.68 -6.74
CA ARG A 95 -7.45 -0.35 -6.17
C ARG A 95 -7.07 -0.45 -4.70
N ARG A 96 -7.72 -1.29 -3.89
CA ARG A 96 -7.40 -1.50 -2.48
C ARG A 96 -6.09 -2.26 -2.31
N ILE A 97 -5.81 -3.23 -3.18
CA ILE A 97 -4.51 -3.91 -3.21
C ILE A 97 -3.38 -2.90 -3.49
N MET A 98 -3.57 -2.00 -4.45
CA MET A 98 -2.58 -0.95 -4.76
C MET A 98 -2.51 0.13 -3.68
N GLN A 99 -3.60 0.38 -2.95
CA GLN A 99 -3.57 1.28 -1.81
C GLN A 99 -2.72 0.73 -0.65
N LEU A 100 -2.68 -0.60 -0.46
CA LEU A 100 -1.76 -1.22 0.50
C LEU A 100 -0.30 -0.99 0.08
N ALA A 101 0.02 -1.13 -1.21
CA ALA A 101 1.35 -0.79 -1.74
C ALA A 101 1.70 0.68 -1.45
N LEU A 102 0.78 1.60 -1.72
CA LEU A 102 0.94 3.03 -1.45
C LEU A 102 1.22 3.30 0.04
N ASN A 103 0.36 2.80 0.95
CA ASN A 103 0.52 3.00 2.39
C ASN A 103 1.85 2.43 2.90
N SER A 104 2.23 1.23 2.44
CA SER A 104 3.50 0.61 2.80
C SER A 104 4.71 1.42 2.30
N GLY A 105 4.63 2.03 1.11
CA GLY A 105 5.65 2.91 0.57
C GLY A 105 5.82 4.21 1.36
N GLN A 106 4.71 4.90 1.68
CA GLN A 106 4.74 6.12 2.51
C GLN A 106 5.27 5.81 3.92
N TYR A 107 4.84 4.69 4.49
CA TYR A 107 5.35 4.23 5.77
C TYR A 107 6.86 4.02 5.75
N LEU A 108 7.37 3.30 4.75
CA LEU A 108 8.81 3.01 4.62
C LEU A 108 9.65 4.28 4.40
N ALA A 109 9.07 5.34 3.81
CA ALA A 109 9.74 6.64 3.69
C ALA A 109 9.87 7.34 5.04
N LEU A 110 8.85 7.25 5.90
CA LEU A 110 8.84 7.87 7.22
C LEU A 110 9.72 7.10 8.20
N LYS A 111 9.73 5.76 8.16
CA LYS A 111 10.54 4.91 9.05
C LYS A 111 12.04 5.24 8.99
N ASP A 112 12.55 5.65 7.83
CA ASP A 112 13.95 6.02 7.64
C ASP A 112 14.32 7.39 8.27
N GLY A 113 13.35 8.15 8.81
CA GLY A 113 13.56 9.48 9.40
C GLY A 113 12.70 9.86 10.62
N SER A 114 11.86 8.96 11.15
CA SER A 114 11.00 9.23 12.32
C SER A 114 11.24 8.21 13.45
N LEU A 115 11.19 8.73 14.68
CA LEU A 115 11.33 7.97 15.93
C LEU A 115 10.27 6.84 16.04
N PRO A 116 10.58 5.74 16.76
CA PRO A 116 9.94 4.45 16.59
C PRO A 116 8.45 4.44 16.92
N ILE A 117 7.74 3.68 16.09
CA ILE A 117 6.35 3.29 16.28
C ILE A 117 6.35 2.12 17.23
N PHE A 118 6.13 2.38 18.51
CA PHE A 118 6.48 1.43 19.57
C PHE A 118 7.96 1.03 19.47
N PRO A 119 8.73 1.11 20.56
CA PRO A 119 10.11 0.62 20.57
C PRO A 119 10.26 -0.81 20.02
N ASP A 120 9.19 -1.62 20.12
CA ASP A 120 9.21 -3.06 19.83
C ASP A 120 8.46 -3.49 18.56
N PHE A 121 7.90 -2.58 17.74
CA PHE A 121 7.23 -3.01 16.50
C PHE A 121 8.23 -3.19 15.36
N ASP A 122 8.52 -4.45 15.06
CA ASP A 122 9.35 -4.79 13.92
C ASP A 122 8.54 -4.90 12.62
N TYR A 123 8.44 -3.78 11.91
CA TYR A 123 7.78 -3.77 10.60
C TYR A 123 8.43 -4.71 9.59
N SER A 124 9.75 -4.97 9.67
CA SER A 124 10.43 -5.84 8.69
C SER A 124 9.96 -7.29 8.81
N ASN A 125 9.64 -7.72 10.03
CA ASN A 125 9.11 -9.05 10.33
C ASN A 125 7.58 -9.13 10.32
N SER A 126 6.87 -7.98 10.25
CA SER A 126 5.40 -7.95 10.20
C SER A 126 4.80 -8.50 8.90
N GLY A 127 5.58 -8.56 7.82
CA GLY A 127 5.11 -8.93 6.48
C GLY A 127 4.28 -7.86 5.76
N LEU A 128 3.91 -6.75 6.41
CA LEU A 128 2.97 -5.77 5.84
C LEU A 128 3.48 -5.06 4.57
N ALA A 129 4.79 -5.12 4.30
CA ALA A 129 5.38 -4.63 3.05
C ALA A 129 5.19 -5.58 1.84
N SER A 130 4.68 -6.79 2.04
CA SER A 130 4.59 -7.84 1.01
C SER A 130 3.14 -8.10 0.59
N LEU A 131 2.93 -8.28 -0.72
CA LEU A 131 1.63 -8.59 -1.30
C LEU A 131 1.08 -9.93 -0.77
N GLU A 132 1.97 -10.89 -0.57
CA GLU A 132 1.69 -12.26 -0.11
C GLU A 132 1.17 -12.32 1.32
N THR A 133 1.37 -11.27 2.11
CA THR A 133 0.71 -11.10 3.41
C THR A 133 -0.80 -10.97 3.24
N TYR A 134 -1.24 -10.27 2.20
CA TYR A 134 -2.65 -9.91 2.01
C TYR A 134 -3.40 -10.86 1.10
N LEU A 135 -2.75 -11.49 0.12
CA LEU A 135 -3.40 -12.30 -0.91
C LEU A 135 -2.87 -13.73 -0.99
N PHE A 136 -3.76 -14.66 -1.34
CA PHE A 136 -3.38 -16.02 -1.70
C PHE A 136 -2.66 -16.06 -3.04
N GLU A 137 -1.67 -16.94 -3.19
CA GLU A 137 -0.89 -17.09 -4.44
C GLU A 137 -1.79 -17.33 -5.67
N ARG A 138 -2.85 -18.14 -5.52
CA ARG A 138 -3.84 -18.37 -6.59
C ARG A 138 -4.50 -17.07 -7.10
N ASP A 139 -4.79 -16.15 -6.20
CA ASP A 139 -5.40 -14.87 -6.54
C ASP A 139 -4.36 -13.92 -7.16
N ILE A 140 -3.12 -13.96 -6.67
CA ILE A 140 -2.00 -13.21 -7.26
C ILE A 140 -1.78 -13.63 -8.72
N VAL A 141 -1.73 -14.93 -9.00
CA VAL A 141 -1.55 -15.48 -10.35
C VAL A 141 -2.74 -15.14 -11.25
N ARG A 142 -3.98 -15.38 -10.79
CA ARG A 142 -5.21 -15.12 -11.55
C ARG A 142 -5.39 -13.65 -11.89
N ILE A 143 -5.24 -12.75 -10.91
CA ILE A 143 -5.34 -11.31 -11.16
C ILE A 143 -4.23 -10.88 -12.12
N SER A 144 -3.01 -11.38 -11.91
CA SER A 144 -1.89 -11.06 -12.79
C SER A 144 -2.12 -11.45 -14.24
N SER A 145 -2.75 -12.59 -14.54
CA SER A 145 -3.01 -13.00 -15.91
C SER A 145 -4.06 -12.13 -16.61
N GLN A 146 -4.87 -11.39 -15.84
CA GLN A 146 -5.92 -10.50 -16.33
C GLN A 146 -5.47 -9.03 -16.40
N ILE A 147 -4.31 -8.69 -15.83
CA ILE A 147 -3.72 -7.35 -15.97
C ILE A 147 -3.18 -7.19 -17.39
N GLY A 148 -3.83 -6.31 -18.15
CA GLY A 148 -3.42 -5.93 -19.49
C GLY A 148 -2.11 -5.12 -19.49
N ASP A 149 -1.36 -5.22 -20.59
CA ASP A 149 -0.09 -4.49 -20.75
C ASP A 149 -0.29 -2.97 -20.77
N ARG A 150 -1.42 -2.51 -21.31
CA ARG A 150 -1.80 -1.09 -21.32
C ARG A 150 -1.84 -0.50 -19.91
N LEU A 151 -2.57 -1.11 -18.99
CA LEU A 151 -2.63 -0.64 -17.59
C LEU A 151 -1.24 -0.59 -16.95
N THR A 152 -0.42 -1.61 -17.22
CA THR A 152 0.94 -1.67 -16.68
C THR A 152 1.81 -0.53 -17.21
N LYS A 153 1.69 -0.23 -18.51
CA LYS A 153 2.39 0.88 -19.16
C LYS A 153 1.92 2.23 -18.63
N ASP A 154 0.60 2.43 -18.48
CA ASP A 154 0.01 3.70 -18.06
C ASP A 154 0.38 4.03 -16.61
N VAL A 155 0.33 3.03 -15.70
CA VAL A 155 0.79 3.19 -14.31
C VAL A 155 2.28 3.52 -14.26
N LYS A 156 3.11 2.79 -15.03
CA LYS A 156 4.55 3.06 -15.09
C LYS A 156 4.84 4.46 -15.61
N ALA A 157 4.18 4.89 -16.67
CA ALA A 157 4.36 6.20 -17.27
C ALA A 157 4.03 7.32 -16.27
N TYR A 158 2.88 7.22 -15.57
CA TYR A 158 2.49 8.17 -14.54
C TYR A 158 3.54 8.27 -13.42
N LEU A 159 3.94 7.13 -12.86
CA LEU A 159 4.90 7.09 -11.76
C LEU A 159 6.29 7.62 -12.17
N GLN A 160 6.72 7.38 -13.41
CA GLN A 160 7.99 7.89 -13.90
C GLN A 160 7.97 9.39 -14.22
N GLN A 161 6.85 9.93 -14.72
CA GLN A 161 6.68 11.37 -14.96
C GLN A 161 6.68 12.17 -13.66
N SER A 162 6.18 11.59 -12.56
CA SER A 162 6.16 12.25 -11.25
C SER A 162 7.56 12.49 -10.62
N LYS A 163 8.63 12.11 -11.33
CA LYS A 163 10.03 12.31 -10.90
C LYS A 163 10.66 13.61 -11.40
N GLU A 164 10.12 14.19 -12.48
CA GLU A 164 10.56 15.47 -13.05
C GLU A 164 9.96 16.64 -12.27
#